data_AF-A0A6V8PDZ6-F1
#
_entry.id   AF-A0A6V8PDZ6-F1
#
_cell.length_a   1.000
_cell.length_b   1.000
_cell.length_c   1.000
_cell.angle_alpha   90.00
_cell.angle_beta   90.00
_cell.angle_gamma   90.00
#
_symmetry.space_group_name_H-M   'P 1'
#
loop_
_entity.id
_entity.type
_entity.pdbx_description
1 polymer ?
#
loop_
_entity_poly.entity_id
_entity_poly.type
_entity_poly.pdbx_seq_one_letter_code
_entity_poly.pdbx_strand_id
1 'polypeptide(L)'
;MQTGIGPVSVKAPRVRDRHKGEGELRFSSDILPRYLRRGQSLEELIPWLYLKGVSTGDFQEALAALLGGNAPGLSASTISRLKGIWSQEFEVWQKRD
;
A
#
# COMPACT_ATOMS: atom_id res chain seq x y z
N MET A 1 -8.70 3.97 4.40
CA MET A 1 -7.32 3.71 3.94
C MET A 1 -6.50 3.36 5.16
N GLN A 2 -5.66 2.33 5.10
CA GLN A 2 -4.77 1.99 6.21
C GLN A 2 -3.52 2.87 6.15
N THR A 3 -3.14 3.49 7.27
CA THR A 3 -1.96 4.36 7.39
C THR A 3 -1.12 3.93 8.59
N GLY A 4 0.05 4.55 8.77
CA GLY A 4 0.94 4.28 9.92
C GLY A 4 0.35 4.64 11.29
N ILE A 5 -0.72 5.44 11.34
CA ILE A 5 -1.46 5.78 12.57
C ILE A 5 -2.75 4.96 12.72
N GLY A 6 -2.94 3.93 11.88
CA GLY A 6 -4.15 3.12 11.83
C GLY A 6 -5.09 3.49 10.68
N PRO A 7 -6.35 3.02 10.72
CA PRO A 7 -7.33 3.23 9.66
C PRO A 7 -7.81 4.68 9.62
N VAL A 8 -7.67 5.34 8.47
CA VAL A 8 -8.16 6.70 8.22
C VAL A 8 -9.28 6.66 7.18
N SER A 9 -10.43 7.27 7.51
CA SER A 9 -11.52 7.44 6.56
C SER A 9 -11.18 8.55 5.57
N VAL A 10 -11.15 8.23 4.29
CA VAL A 10 -10.81 9.17 3.22
C VAL A 10 -11.90 9.11 2.16
N LYS A 11 -12.38 10.29 1.74
CA LYS A 11 -13.34 10.41 0.64
C LYS A 11 -12.61 10.81 -0.63
N ALA A 12 -12.63 9.93 -1.63
CA ALA A 12 -12.03 10.22 -2.92
C ALA A 12 -12.84 11.30 -3.67
N PRO A 13 -12.22 12.40 -4.13
CA PRO A 13 -12.90 13.41 -4.93
C PRO A 13 -13.37 12.79 -6.25
N ARG A 14 -14.64 13.05 -6.59
CA ARG A 14 -15.23 12.69 -7.88
C ARG A 14 -15.62 13.99 -8.58
N VAL A 15 -14.82 14.37 -9.56
CA VAL A 15 -15.03 15.58 -10.34
C VAL A 15 -15.50 15.16 -11.73
N ARG A 16 -16.52 15.83 -12.23
CA ARG A 16 -17.00 15.69 -13.59
C ARG A 16 -16.85 17.05 -14.27
N ASP A 17 -16.16 17.08 -15.40
CA ASP A 17 -16.13 18.28 -16.23
C ASP A 17 -17.53 18.61 -16.75
N ARG A 18 -17.87 19.90 -16.75
CA ARG A 18 -19.15 20.40 -17.24
C ARG A 18 -19.09 20.76 -18.73
N HIS A 19 -17.90 20.97 -19.29
CA HIS A 19 -17.73 21.14 -20.73
C HIS A 19 -17.88 19.79 -21.41
N LYS A 20 -18.87 19.66 -22.30
CA LYS A 20 -19.04 18.48 -23.15
C LYS A 20 -18.49 18.80 -24.55
N GLY A 21 -17.46 18.09 -25.00
CA GLY A 21 -16.89 18.27 -26.34
C GLY A 21 -15.36 18.12 -26.37
N GLU A 22 -14.73 18.68 -27.41
CA GLU A 22 -13.27 18.80 -27.46
C GLU A 22 -12.75 19.59 -26.24
N GLY A 23 -11.78 19.01 -25.53
CA GLY A 23 -11.19 19.62 -24.33
C GLY A 23 -11.72 19.10 -22.99
N GLU A 24 -12.51 18.02 -22.94
CA GLU A 24 -12.96 17.40 -21.67
C GLU A 24 -11.76 17.01 -20.78
N LEU A 25 -11.73 17.54 -19.55
CA LEU A 25 -10.68 17.24 -18.57
C LEU A 25 -11.10 16.10 -17.65
N ARG A 26 -10.23 15.07 -17.55
CA ARG A 26 -10.40 13.99 -16.57
C ARG A 26 -9.58 14.30 -15.33
N PHE A 27 -10.27 14.41 -14.20
CA PHE A 27 -9.60 14.53 -12.91
C PHE A 27 -9.03 13.17 -12.46
N SER A 28 -7.73 13.16 -12.18
CA SER A 28 -7.05 12.13 -11.39
C SER A 28 -6.37 12.79 -10.20
N SER A 29 -6.48 12.18 -9.02
CA SER A 29 -5.76 12.65 -7.85
C SER A 29 -4.39 11.99 -7.79
N ASP A 30 -3.34 12.80 -7.68
CA ASP A 30 -1.98 12.32 -7.48
C ASP A 30 -1.73 11.93 -6.00
N ILE A 31 -2.41 12.60 -5.07
CA ILE A 31 -2.31 12.34 -3.63
C ILE A 31 -3.09 11.08 -3.23
N LEU A 32 -4.27 10.87 -3.83
CA LEU A 32 -5.10 9.69 -3.61
C LEU A 32 -5.38 8.99 -4.95
N PRO A 33 -4.39 8.26 -5.50
CA PRO A 33 -4.57 7.47 -6.69
C PRO A 33 -5.74 6.48 -6.55
N ARG A 34 -6.31 6.12 -7.70
CA ARG A 34 -7.37 5.12 -7.74
C ARG A 34 -6.89 3.81 -7.11
N TYR A 35 -7.76 3.22 -6.30
CA TYR A 35 -7.50 1.96 -5.59
C TYR A 35 -6.39 2.01 -4.54
N LEU A 36 -5.88 3.19 -4.15
CA LEU A 36 -4.97 3.28 -3.00
C LEU A 36 -5.68 2.82 -1.73
N ARG A 37 -5.23 1.69 -1.17
CA ARG A 37 -5.80 1.11 0.06
C ARG A 37 -4.92 1.35 1.28
N ARG A 38 -3.61 1.56 1.08
CA ARG A 38 -2.57 1.60 2.13
C ARG A 38 -1.59 2.73 1.86
N GLY A 39 -1.06 3.34 2.91
CA GLY A 39 0.01 4.33 2.79
C GLY A 39 1.35 3.68 2.43
N GLN A 40 2.19 4.42 1.70
CA GLN A 40 3.52 3.97 1.29
C GLN A 40 4.38 3.52 2.47
N SER A 41 4.35 4.25 3.59
CA SER A 41 5.10 3.90 4.80
C SER A 41 4.75 2.51 5.36
N LEU A 42 3.51 2.06 5.17
CA LEU A 42 3.08 0.73 5.57
C LEU A 42 3.56 -0.34 4.59
N GLU A 43 3.60 -0.03 3.29
CA GLU A 43 4.15 -0.96 2.29
C GLU A 43 5.65 -1.17 2.46
N GLU A 44 6.39 -0.13 2.85
CA GLU A 44 7.81 -0.19 3.17
C GLU A 44 8.10 -0.96 4.47
N LEU A 45 7.24 -0.83 5.48
CA LEU A 45 7.41 -1.53 6.77
C LEU A 45 7.37 -3.06 6.64
N ILE A 46 6.53 -3.59 5.75
CA ILE A 46 6.26 -5.02 5.66
C ILE A 46 7.53 -5.83 5.44
N PRO A 47 8.42 -5.46 4.51
CA PRO A 47 9.59 -6.28 4.28
C PRO A 47 10.72 -5.97 5.26
N TRP A 48 10.71 -4.81 5.93
CA TRP A 48 11.53 -4.61 7.13
C TRP A 48 11.20 -5.63 8.22
N LEU A 49 9.91 -5.93 8.45
CA LEU A 49 9.50 -6.99 9.38
C LEU A 49 10.02 -8.36 8.92
N TYR A 50 9.97 -8.64 7.62
CA TYR A 50 10.51 -9.88 7.06
C TYR A 50 12.04 -10.00 7.28
N LEU A 51 12.79 -8.94 7.01
CA LEU A 51 14.24 -8.89 7.21
C LEU A 51 14.64 -8.97 8.68
N LYS A 52 13.77 -8.51 9.59
CA LYS A 52 13.97 -8.65 11.05
C LYS A 52 13.61 -10.03 11.58
N GLY A 53 13.22 -10.97 10.71
CA GLY A 53 12.97 -12.35 11.07
C GLY A 53 11.58 -12.62 11.64
N VAL A 54 10.63 -11.68 11.46
CA VAL A 54 9.23 -11.95 11.79
C VAL A 54 8.71 -13.02 10.83
N SER A 55 8.10 -14.08 11.34
CA SER A 55 7.45 -15.09 10.49
C SER A 55 6.23 -14.49 9.81
N THR A 56 5.97 -14.83 8.54
CA THR A 56 4.77 -14.38 7.81
C THR A 56 3.46 -14.63 8.59
N GLY A 57 3.40 -15.69 9.41
CA GLY A 57 2.25 -15.98 10.27
C GLY A 57 2.03 -14.96 11.39
N ASP A 58 3.12 -14.35 11.88
CA ASP A 58 3.13 -13.43 13.02
C ASP A 58 2.98 -11.96 12.58
N PHE A 59 2.95 -11.68 11.27
CA PHE A 59 2.83 -10.32 10.75
C PHE A 59 1.55 -9.63 11.21
N GLN A 60 0.46 -10.39 11.30
CA GLN A 60 -0.82 -9.83 11.73
C GLN A 60 -0.73 -9.35 13.19
N GLU A 61 -0.04 -10.09 14.06
CA GLU A 61 0.20 -9.71 15.45
C GLU A 61 1.14 -8.50 15.54
N ALA A 62 2.27 -8.54 14.83
CA ALA A 62 3.21 -7.43 14.79
C ALA A 62 2.57 -6.13 14.31
N LEU A 63 1.71 -6.19 13.28
CA LEU A 63 1.01 -5.02 12.76
C LEU A 63 -0.11 -4.54 13.67
N ALA A 64 -0.84 -5.45 14.32
CA ALA A 64 -1.84 -5.06 15.31
C ALA A 64 -1.19 -4.35 16.51
N ALA A 65 0.00 -4.77 16.93
CA ALA A 65 0.76 -4.10 17.99
C ALA A 65 1.19 -2.68 17.59
N LEU A 66 1.58 -2.47 16.33
CA LEU A 66 2.05 -1.17 15.84
C LEU A 66 0.91 -0.20 15.45
N LEU A 67 -0.19 -0.71 14.91
CA LEU A 67 -1.27 0.08 14.28
C LEU A 67 -2.59 0.02 15.07
N GLY A 68 -2.62 -0.72 16.17
CA GLY A 68 -3.80 -0.99 16.99
C GLY A 68 -4.66 -2.16 16.48
N GLY A 69 -5.59 -2.62 17.32
CA GLY A 69 -6.46 -3.79 17.04
C GLY A 69 -7.35 -3.66 15.80
N ASN A 70 -7.50 -2.44 15.25
CA ASN A 70 -8.18 -2.18 13.98
C ASN A 70 -7.18 -2.06 12.81
N ALA A 71 -6.16 -2.90 12.76
CA ALA A 71 -5.28 -3.03 11.61
C ALA A 71 -5.69 -4.23 10.73
N PRO A 72 -6.83 -4.17 10.01
CA PRO A 72 -7.16 -5.21 9.07
C PRO A 72 -6.21 -5.10 7.86
N GLY A 73 -5.78 -6.23 7.35
CA GLY A 73 -5.48 -6.30 5.93
C GLY A 73 -4.03 -6.53 5.54
N LEU A 74 -3.34 -7.45 6.20
CA LEU A 74 -2.37 -8.27 5.51
C LEU A 74 -2.72 -9.72 5.69
N SER A 75 -3.50 -10.25 4.74
CA SER A 75 -3.52 -11.69 4.56
C SER A 75 -2.11 -12.19 4.25
N ALA A 76 -1.80 -13.43 4.60
CA ALA A 76 -0.55 -14.08 4.20
C ALA A 76 -0.31 -13.95 2.68
N SER A 77 -1.37 -14.06 1.87
CA SER A 77 -1.30 -13.86 0.41
C SER A 77 -0.86 -12.44 0.00
N THR A 78 -1.25 -11.41 0.76
CA THR A 78 -0.80 -10.03 0.50
C THR A 78 0.68 -9.87 0.82
N ILE A 79 1.16 -10.49 1.91
CA ILE A 79 2.58 -10.47 2.29
C ILE A 79 3.42 -11.21 1.24
N SER A 80 2.99 -12.39 0.79
CA SER A 80 3.66 -13.14 -0.26
C SER A 80 3.78 -12.34 -1.57
N ARG A 81 2.73 -11.60 -1.95
CA ARG A 81 2.75 -10.73 -3.14
C ARG A 81 3.76 -9.60 -3.01
N LEU A 82 3.82 -8.93 -1.86
CA LEU A 82 4.76 -7.83 -1.61
C LEU A 82 6.20 -8.32 -1.61
N LYS A 83 6.45 -9.46 -0.97
CA LYS A 83 7.75 -10.15 -1.05
C LYS A 83 8.13 -10.43 -2.51
N GLY A 84 7.19 -10.89 -3.34
CA GLY A 84 7.41 -11.13 -4.76
C GLY A 84 7.85 -9.88 -5.53
N ILE A 85 7.19 -8.73 -5.29
CA ILE A 85 7.58 -7.45 -5.90
C ILE A 85 9.02 -7.10 -5.51
N TRP A 86 9.36 -7.24 -4.23
CA TRP A 86 10.71 -6.95 -3.75
C TRP A 86 11.78 -7.89 -4.29
N SER A 87 11.46 -9.18 -4.43
CA SER A 87 12.36 -10.13 -5.09
C SER A 87 12.65 -9.71 -6.53
N GLN A 88 11.65 -9.21 -7.26
CA GLN A 88 11.84 -8.69 -8.62
C GLN A 88 12.71 -7.42 -8.62
N GLU A 89 12.44 -6.47 -7.72
CA GLU A 89 13.27 -5.26 -7.58
C GLU A 89 14.72 -5.60 -7.26
N PHE A 90 14.94 -6.60 -6.40
CA PHE A 90 16.26 -7.08 -6.04
C PHE A 90 16.98 -7.76 -7.23
N GLU A 91 16.28 -8.58 -8.01
CA GLU A 91 16.84 -9.17 -9.24
C GLU A 91 17.23 -8.11 -10.27
N VAL A 92 16.43 -7.05 -10.41
CA VAL A 92 16.75 -5.91 -11.28
C VAL A 92 17.99 -5.18 -10.75
N TRP A 93 18.08 -4.96 -9.43
CA TRP A 93 19.22 -4.31 -8.80
C TRP A 93 20.51 -5.13 -8.94
N GLN A 94 20.45 -6.45 -8.80
CA GLN A 94 21.61 -7.33 -8.97
C GLN A 94 22.20 -7.32 -10.38
N LYS A 95 21.37 -7.11 -11.41
CA LYS A 95 21.78 -7.08 -12.82
C LYS A 95 22.29 -5.71 -13.28
N ARG A 96 22.42 -4.77 -12.33
CA ARG A 96 22.74 -3.37 -12.62
C ARG A 96 24.25 -3.10 -12.71
N ASP A 97 25.07 -4.12 -12.47
CA ASP A 97 26.51 -4.18 -12.82
C ASP A 97 26.78 -5.29 -13.84
#